data_AF-A0A4V6PX29-F1
#
_entry.id   AF-A0A4V6PX29-F1
#
_cell.length_a   1.000
_cell.length_b   1.000
_cell.length_c   1.000
_cell.angle_alpha   90.00
_cell.angle_beta   90.00
_cell.angle_gamma   90.00
#
_symmetry.space_group_name_H-M   'P 1'
#
loop_
_entity.id
_entity.type
_entity.pdbx_description
1 polymer ?
#
loop_
_entity_poly.entity_id
_entity_poly.type
_entity_poly.pdbx_seq_one_letter_code
_entity_poly.pdbx_strand_id
1 'polypeptide(L)'
;MRGVLAMALGTQFAGARLDVGQYLALWRRLGFAARPTVLHVLDHGRTYAERDALDAAAWRRLADQGLLDARGEPDPGLADTLGVLARPARELDVVVQVEGRAARATLAAARGALGVIARLDDQGLLLETTDPQDLAGALLARLPDVRPAPGVSVALPADALFGPGLTLDERSRRLRRAWVPPHHVDRLRALWARTPDRAMTFGVTARDADGAPRRGPRTLTVLDTAAGRVAWGLDATARDVLAQPLDRPRLRAELTALLDGHVHDVAGRRGPA
;
A
#
# COMPACT_ATOMS: atom_id res chain seq x y z
N MET A 1 -2.22 -21.76 21.69
CA MET A 1 -3.19 -21.29 22.69
C MET A 1 -4.01 -20.16 22.07
N ARG A 2 -5.30 -20.40 21.90
CA ARG A 2 -6.31 -19.46 21.38
C ARG A 2 -7.07 -18.86 22.57
N GLY A 3 -7.49 -17.60 22.44
CA GLY A 3 -8.35 -16.88 23.38
C GLY A 3 -7.57 -15.80 24.16
N VAL A 4 -8.08 -14.61 24.46
CA VAL A 4 -9.45 -14.09 24.50
C VAL A 4 -9.35 -12.57 24.50
N LEU A 5 -10.11 -11.84 23.66
CA LEU A 5 -10.81 -10.59 24.00
C LEU A 5 -11.52 -10.00 22.77
N ALA A 6 -12.83 -10.23 22.68
CA ALA A 6 -13.83 -9.27 22.17
C ALA A 6 -15.24 -9.90 22.25
N MET A 7 -15.89 -9.77 23.41
CA MET A 7 -17.35 -9.71 23.51
C MET A 7 -17.69 -8.26 23.84
N ALA A 8 -18.66 -7.56 23.25
CA ALA A 8 -19.75 -7.91 22.35
C ALA A 8 -20.07 -6.70 21.44
N LEU A 9 -20.59 -6.94 20.23
CA LEU A 9 -21.55 -6.13 19.44
C LEU A 9 -21.45 -6.53 17.95
N GLY A 10 -22.55 -7.00 17.36
CA GLY A 10 -22.70 -7.19 15.92
C GLY A 10 -21.98 -8.40 15.33
N THR A 11 -22.59 -9.03 14.34
CA THR A 11 -21.96 -10.03 13.47
C THR A 11 -20.59 -9.50 13.02
N GLN A 12 -19.50 -10.23 13.31
CA GLN A 12 -18.16 -9.76 12.92
C GLN A 12 -18.11 -9.65 11.40
N PHE A 13 -18.07 -8.41 10.88
CA PHE A 13 -17.93 -8.16 9.45
C PHE A 13 -16.62 -8.80 8.97
N ALA A 14 -16.75 -9.91 8.25
CA ALA A 14 -15.60 -10.68 7.76
C ALA A 14 -14.94 -9.99 6.55
N GLY A 15 -15.71 -9.20 5.82
CA GLY A 15 -15.28 -8.49 4.62
C GLY A 15 -16.41 -8.33 3.60
N ALA A 16 -16.17 -7.52 2.56
CA ALA A 16 -17.09 -7.36 1.44
C ALA A 16 -16.33 -7.07 0.14
N ARG A 17 -16.94 -7.49 -0.97
CA ARG A 17 -16.54 -7.11 -2.32
C ARG A 17 -17.52 -6.04 -2.81
N LEU A 18 -17.04 -4.83 -3.00
CA LEU A 18 -17.79 -3.71 -3.54
C LEU A 18 -17.38 -3.47 -4.99
N ASP A 19 -18.34 -3.40 -5.90
CA ASP A 19 -18.08 -2.79 -7.20
C ASP A 19 -17.81 -1.28 -7.06
N VAL A 20 -17.34 -0.66 -8.15
CA VAL A 20 -16.99 0.77 -8.14
C VAL A 20 -18.19 1.64 -7.75
N GLY A 21 -19.38 1.36 -8.28
CA GLY A 21 -20.58 2.15 -7.98
C GLY A 21 -20.98 2.05 -6.51
N GLN A 22 -20.92 0.84 -5.94
CA GLN A 22 -21.17 0.61 -4.52
C GLN A 22 -20.18 1.36 -3.62
N TYR A 23 -18.89 1.28 -3.93
CA TYR A 23 -17.85 2.01 -3.21
C TYR A 23 -18.09 3.52 -3.23
N LEU A 24 -18.38 4.07 -4.42
CA LEU A 24 -18.68 5.49 -4.60
C LEU A 24 -19.92 5.95 -3.83
N ALA A 25 -21.01 5.19 -3.91
CA ALA A 25 -22.28 5.51 -3.24
C ALA A 25 -22.14 5.47 -1.71
N LEU A 26 -21.45 4.45 -1.18
CA LEU A 26 -21.17 4.34 0.25
C LEU A 26 -20.31 5.49 0.76
N TRP A 27 -19.23 5.84 0.04
CA TRP A 27 -18.35 6.93 0.44
C TRP A 27 -19.09 8.27 0.52
N ARG A 28 -19.97 8.54 -0.45
CA ARG A 28 -20.84 9.73 -0.42
C ARG A 28 -21.85 9.71 0.71
N ARG A 29 -22.58 8.59 0.90
CA ARG A 29 -23.60 8.47 1.96
C ARG A 29 -23.03 8.68 3.35
N LEU A 30 -21.83 8.18 3.59
CA LEU A 30 -21.13 8.31 4.88
C LEU A 30 -20.50 9.70 5.08
N GLY A 31 -20.55 10.58 4.07
CA GLY A 31 -20.07 11.96 4.18
C GLY A 31 -18.55 12.05 4.35
N PHE A 32 -17.79 11.04 3.92
CA PHE A 32 -16.34 11.06 4.01
C PHE A 32 -15.74 12.02 2.98
N ALA A 33 -14.74 12.78 3.39
CA ALA A 33 -14.12 13.81 2.55
C ALA A 33 -13.31 13.20 1.38
N ALA A 34 -11.99 13.03 1.55
CA ALA A 34 -11.13 12.47 0.51
C ALA A 34 -10.97 10.95 0.69
N ARG A 35 -10.97 10.23 -0.43
CA ARG A 35 -10.53 8.83 -0.49
C ARG A 35 -9.01 8.74 -0.38
N PRO A 36 -8.44 7.70 0.24
CA PRO A 36 -7.02 7.43 0.19
C PRO A 36 -6.53 7.44 -1.26
N THR A 37 -5.40 8.10 -1.53
CA THR A 37 -4.88 8.28 -2.89
C THR A 37 -4.74 6.97 -3.65
N VAL A 38 -4.28 5.92 -2.96
CA VAL A 38 -4.10 4.58 -3.55
C VAL A 38 -5.42 3.84 -3.82
N LEU A 39 -6.53 4.28 -3.20
CA LEU A 39 -7.88 3.74 -3.41
C LEU A 39 -8.78 4.73 -4.16
N HIS A 40 -8.17 5.71 -4.84
CA HIS A 40 -8.92 6.72 -5.57
C HIS A 40 -9.50 6.12 -6.86
N VAL A 41 -10.79 6.38 -7.08
CA VAL A 41 -11.49 6.03 -8.31
C VAL A 41 -12.22 7.28 -8.79
N LEU A 42 -12.13 7.60 -10.08
CA LEU A 42 -12.83 8.76 -10.60
C LEU A 42 -14.35 8.58 -10.44
N ASP A 43 -15.04 9.66 -10.11
CA ASP A 43 -16.50 9.62 -10.11
C ASP A 43 -17.01 9.45 -11.54
N HIS A 44 -18.07 8.67 -11.69
CA HIS A 44 -18.67 8.34 -12.99
C HIS A 44 -20.05 8.98 -13.11
N GLY A 45 -20.49 9.26 -14.34
CA GLY A 45 -21.74 9.95 -14.65
C GLY A 45 -21.51 11.36 -15.18
N ARG A 46 -21.86 11.58 -16.46
CA ARG A 46 -21.67 12.84 -17.18
C ARG A 46 -22.75 13.84 -16.84
N THR A 47 -23.93 13.38 -16.40
CA THR A 47 -25.07 14.20 -16.01
C THR A 47 -25.55 13.85 -14.60
N TYR A 48 -26.35 14.74 -13.98
CA TYR A 48 -26.97 14.47 -12.68
C TYR A 48 -27.89 13.24 -12.73
N ALA A 49 -28.74 13.13 -13.77
CA ALA A 49 -29.65 12.00 -13.93
C ALA A 49 -28.91 10.65 -14.08
N GLU A 50 -27.79 10.62 -14.80
CA GLU A 50 -26.94 9.42 -14.89
C GLU A 50 -26.36 9.04 -13.52
N ARG A 51 -25.94 10.02 -12.72
CA ARG A 51 -25.41 9.77 -11.37
C ARG A 51 -26.49 9.20 -10.45
N ASP A 52 -27.69 9.78 -10.47
CA ASP A 52 -28.81 9.29 -9.66
C ASP A 52 -29.19 7.84 -10.02
N ALA A 53 -29.21 7.52 -11.32
CA ALA A 53 -29.49 6.16 -11.79
C ALA A 53 -28.39 5.16 -11.37
N LEU A 54 -27.12 5.55 -11.47
CA LEU A 54 -25.98 4.75 -11.02
C LEU A 54 -26.03 4.51 -9.50
N ASP A 55 -26.38 5.53 -8.73
CA ASP A 55 -26.49 5.43 -7.28
C ASP A 55 -27.64 4.52 -6.87
N ALA A 56 -28.82 4.69 -7.46
CA ALA A 56 -29.95 3.80 -7.22
C ALA A 56 -29.60 2.33 -7.55
N ALA A 57 -28.86 2.07 -8.64
CA ALA A 57 -28.40 0.74 -8.99
C ALA A 57 -27.36 0.18 -7.99
N ALA A 58 -26.46 1.03 -7.50
CA ALA A 58 -25.50 0.66 -6.46
C ALA A 58 -26.19 0.25 -5.15
N TRP A 59 -27.18 1.03 -4.70
CA TRP A 59 -27.95 0.74 -3.49
C TRP A 59 -28.76 -0.55 -3.59
N ARG A 60 -29.37 -0.85 -4.74
CA ARG A 60 -30.02 -2.14 -4.96
C ARG A 60 -29.03 -3.30 -4.82
N ARG A 61 -27.86 -3.21 -5.44
CA ARG A 61 -26.82 -4.25 -5.33
C ARG A 61 -26.29 -4.43 -3.90
N LEU A 62 -26.19 -3.34 -3.13
CA LEU A 62 -25.83 -3.43 -1.71
C LEU A 62 -26.90 -4.19 -0.90
N ALA A 63 -28.18 -3.91 -1.17
CA ALA A 63 -29.29 -4.63 -0.55
C ALA A 63 -29.27 -6.12 -0.93
N ASP A 64 -29.09 -6.43 -2.22
CA ASP A 64 -29.02 -7.81 -2.72
C ASP A 64 -27.86 -8.61 -2.10
N GLN A 65 -26.77 -7.92 -1.74
CA GLN A 65 -25.61 -8.51 -1.05
C GLN A 65 -25.78 -8.61 0.47
N GLY A 66 -26.88 -8.11 1.03
CA GLY A 66 -27.10 -8.08 2.49
C GLY A 66 -26.14 -7.13 3.22
N LEU A 67 -25.63 -6.10 2.53
CA LEU A 67 -24.70 -5.12 3.10
C LEU A 67 -25.41 -3.90 3.70
N LEU A 68 -26.73 -3.94 3.80
CA LEU A 68 -27.56 -2.92 4.41
C LEU A 68 -28.26 -3.46 5.66
N ASP A 69 -28.47 -2.59 6.64
CA ASP A 69 -29.25 -2.89 7.84
C ASP A 69 -30.77 -2.83 7.55
N ALA A 70 -31.59 -3.11 8.58
CA ALA A 70 -33.05 -3.09 8.47
C ALA A 70 -33.65 -1.71 8.12
N ARG A 71 -32.88 -0.64 8.22
CA ARG A 71 -33.28 0.74 7.88
C ARG A 71 -32.83 1.12 6.46
N GLY A 72 -32.13 0.23 5.76
CA GLY A 72 -31.54 0.51 4.46
C GLY A 72 -30.24 1.33 4.55
N GLU A 73 -29.66 1.48 5.74
CA GLU A 73 -28.34 2.10 5.92
C GLU A 73 -27.23 1.06 5.74
N PRO A 74 -25.99 1.47 5.46
CA PRO A 74 -24.86 0.52 5.42
C PRO A 74 -24.77 -0.27 6.73
N ASP A 75 -24.47 -1.57 6.63
CA ASP A 75 -24.17 -2.40 7.80
C ASP A 75 -23.15 -1.69 8.72
N PRO A 76 -23.35 -1.67 10.05
CA PRO A 76 -22.45 -0.95 10.96
C PRO A 76 -20.98 -1.38 10.83
N GLY A 77 -20.70 -2.66 10.62
CA GLY A 77 -19.33 -3.14 10.43
C GLY A 77 -18.72 -2.67 9.10
N LEU A 78 -19.52 -2.60 8.03
CA LEU A 78 -19.12 -1.99 6.77
C LEU A 78 -18.86 -0.48 6.92
N ALA A 79 -19.73 0.24 7.62
CA ALA A 79 -19.56 1.67 7.87
C ALA A 79 -18.30 1.95 8.70
N ASP A 80 -18.04 1.15 9.74
CA ASP A 80 -16.84 1.25 10.58
C ASP A 80 -15.56 0.98 9.78
N THR A 81 -15.54 -0.07 8.95
CA THR A 81 -14.37 -0.40 8.13
C THR A 81 -14.07 0.69 7.10
N LEU A 82 -15.07 1.22 6.39
CA LEU A 82 -14.89 2.37 5.52
C LEU A 82 -14.46 3.62 6.29
N GLY A 83 -14.96 3.80 7.52
CA GLY A 83 -14.57 4.86 8.42
C GLY A 83 -13.08 4.81 8.80
N VAL A 84 -12.51 3.61 8.97
CA VAL A 84 -11.06 3.43 9.18
C VAL A 84 -10.29 3.88 7.95
N LEU A 85 -10.72 3.51 6.75
CA LEU A 85 -10.06 3.94 5.50
C LEU A 85 -10.17 5.45 5.25
N ALA A 86 -11.27 6.08 5.65
CA ALA A 86 -11.48 7.52 5.48
C ALA A 86 -10.61 8.36 6.45
N ARG A 87 -10.43 7.88 7.68
CA ARG A 87 -9.55 8.51 8.68
C ARG A 87 -8.69 7.46 9.39
N PRO A 88 -7.65 6.94 8.74
CA PRO A 88 -6.73 5.99 9.36
C PRO A 88 -5.87 6.74 10.37
N ALA A 89 -5.59 6.14 11.53
CA ALA A 89 -4.59 6.66 12.46
C ALA A 89 -3.18 6.37 11.91
N ARG A 90 -3.01 5.18 11.34
CA ARG A 90 -1.82 4.72 10.64
C ARG A 90 -2.22 3.82 9.48
N GLU A 91 -1.47 3.90 8.39
CA GLU A 91 -1.68 3.06 7.22
C GLU A 91 -0.35 2.70 6.55
N LEU A 92 -0.37 1.55 5.88
CA LEU A 92 0.68 1.02 5.05
C LEU A 92 0.04 0.64 3.71
N ASP A 93 0.54 1.17 2.61
CA ASP A 93 0.10 0.79 1.27
C ASP A 93 1.21 0.17 0.44
N VAL A 94 0.78 -0.54 -0.59
CA VAL A 94 1.62 -1.01 -1.68
C VAL A 94 0.95 -0.74 -3.01
N VAL A 95 1.73 -0.22 -3.95
CA VAL A 95 1.37 -0.16 -5.37
C VAL A 95 2.18 -1.21 -6.11
N VAL A 96 1.48 -2.14 -6.77
CA VAL A 96 2.05 -3.25 -7.51
C VAL A 96 1.96 -2.97 -9.01
N GLN A 97 3.11 -2.92 -9.67
CA GLN A 97 3.24 -2.75 -11.10
C GLN A 97 3.74 -4.05 -11.74
N VAL A 98 3.05 -4.48 -12.79
CA VAL A 98 3.41 -5.64 -13.62
C VAL A 98 3.27 -5.20 -15.07
N GLU A 99 4.26 -5.52 -15.89
CA GLU A 99 4.27 -5.13 -17.31
C GLU A 99 3.00 -5.61 -18.02
N GLY A 100 2.40 -4.72 -18.83
CA GLY A 100 1.17 -5.01 -19.58
C GLY A 100 -0.10 -5.12 -18.73
N ARG A 101 -0.07 -4.78 -17.43
CA ARG A 101 -1.24 -4.82 -16.54
C ARG A 101 -1.47 -3.47 -15.85
N ALA A 102 -2.73 -3.18 -15.53
CA ALA A 102 -3.07 -2.06 -14.66
C ALA A 102 -2.40 -2.23 -13.29
N ALA A 103 -1.93 -1.11 -12.72
CA ALA A 103 -1.37 -1.09 -11.38
C ALA A 103 -2.44 -1.49 -10.36
N ARG A 104 -2.06 -2.29 -9.37
CA ARG A 104 -2.94 -2.74 -8.29
C ARG A 104 -2.49 -2.11 -6.98
N ALA A 105 -3.44 -1.58 -6.23
CA ALA A 105 -3.18 -0.97 -4.94
C ALA A 105 -3.76 -1.81 -3.82
N THR A 106 -3.02 -1.91 -2.71
CA THR A 106 -3.52 -2.50 -1.47
C THR A 106 -3.13 -1.58 -0.33
N LEU A 107 -4.10 -1.30 0.56
CA LEU A 107 -3.96 -0.44 1.72
C LEU A 107 -4.32 -1.25 2.96
N ALA A 108 -3.43 -1.30 3.94
CA ALA A 108 -3.71 -1.77 5.28
C ALA A 108 -3.75 -0.57 6.22
N ALA A 109 -4.84 -0.41 6.97
CA ALA A 109 -5.10 0.75 7.80
C ALA A 109 -5.60 0.32 9.18
N ALA A 110 -5.28 1.11 10.20
CA ALA A 110 -5.81 0.91 11.54
C ALA A 110 -6.27 2.22 12.18
N ARG A 111 -7.31 2.11 13.02
CA ARG A 111 -7.73 3.13 13.98
C ARG A 111 -8.30 2.47 15.23
N GLY A 112 -7.71 2.75 16.39
CA GLY A 112 -8.09 2.10 17.65
C GLY A 112 -7.88 0.59 17.56
N ALA A 113 -8.93 -0.17 17.90
CA ALA A 113 -8.92 -1.63 17.87
C ALA A 113 -9.30 -2.25 16.51
N LEU A 114 -9.62 -1.43 15.49
CA LEU A 114 -10.04 -1.94 14.18
C LEU A 114 -8.93 -1.78 13.15
N GLY A 115 -8.53 -2.90 12.55
CA GLY A 115 -7.65 -2.98 11.38
C GLY A 115 -8.44 -3.38 10.13
N VAL A 116 -8.10 -2.80 9.00
CA VAL A 116 -8.75 -3.05 7.69
C VAL A 116 -7.69 -3.22 6.62
N ILE A 117 -7.90 -4.17 5.72
CA ILE A 117 -7.17 -4.26 4.46
C ILE A 117 -8.13 -4.05 3.29
N ALA A 118 -7.72 -3.20 2.37
CA ALA A 118 -8.49 -2.79 1.21
C ALA A 118 -7.66 -3.01 -0.05
N ARG A 119 -8.19 -3.75 -1.03
CA ARG A 119 -7.55 -3.96 -2.33
C ARG A 119 -8.43 -3.41 -3.44
N LEU A 120 -7.88 -2.51 -4.24
CA LEU A 120 -8.53 -2.00 -5.43
C LEU A 120 -7.96 -2.71 -6.66
N ASP A 121 -8.83 -3.40 -7.39
CA ASP A 121 -8.53 -4.05 -8.66
C ASP A 121 -9.65 -3.77 -9.69
N ASP A 122 -9.59 -4.43 -10.83
CA ASP A 122 -10.52 -4.25 -11.95
C ASP A 122 -11.97 -4.60 -11.61
N GLN A 123 -12.19 -5.40 -10.55
CA GLN A 123 -13.53 -5.78 -10.10
C GLN A 123 -14.07 -4.82 -9.00
N GLY A 124 -13.34 -3.75 -8.65
CA GLY A 124 -13.68 -2.78 -7.61
C GLY A 124 -12.86 -2.93 -6.31
N LEU A 125 -13.47 -2.63 -5.16
CA LEU A 125 -12.83 -2.68 -3.83
C LEU A 125 -13.15 -3.98 -3.06
N LEU A 126 -12.12 -4.72 -2.65
CA LEU A 126 -12.23 -5.78 -1.66
C LEU A 126 -11.85 -5.22 -0.28
N LEU A 127 -12.69 -5.46 0.73
CA LEU A 127 -12.51 -5.04 2.12
C LEU A 127 -12.49 -6.25 3.02
N GLU A 128 -11.53 -6.32 3.95
CA GLU A 128 -11.45 -7.37 4.96
C GLU A 128 -10.95 -6.78 6.28
N THR A 129 -11.40 -7.33 7.41
CA THR A 129 -10.85 -6.96 8.73
C THR A 129 -9.51 -7.65 8.96
N THR A 130 -8.65 -7.01 9.75
CA THR A 130 -7.33 -7.55 10.10
C THR A 130 -6.91 -7.12 11.50
N ASP A 131 -5.87 -7.76 12.04
CA ASP A 131 -5.21 -7.33 13.27
C ASP A 131 -4.68 -5.89 13.11
N PRO A 132 -5.15 -4.92 13.92
CA PRO A 132 -4.67 -3.54 13.87
C PRO A 132 -3.18 -3.39 14.23
N GLN A 133 -2.58 -4.38 14.90
CA GLN A 133 -1.17 -4.35 15.31
C GLN A 133 -0.21 -4.96 14.27
N ASP A 134 -0.71 -5.71 13.28
CA ASP A 134 0.11 -6.37 12.27
C ASP A 134 -0.28 -6.01 10.83
N LEU A 135 -0.31 -4.70 10.54
CA LEU A 135 -0.64 -4.22 9.20
C LEU A 135 0.35 -4.71 8.12
N ALA A 136 1.63 -4.83 8.47
CA ALA A 136 2.65 -5.35 7.56
C ALA A 136 2.40 -6.83 7.23
N GLY A 137 2.16 -7.68 8.24
CA GLY A 137 1.84 -9.09 8.00
C GLY A 137 0.55 -9.26 7.19
N ALA A 138 -0.49 -8.51 7.52
CA ALA A 138 -1.77 -8.52 6.81
C ALA A 138 -1.62 -8.18 5.32
N LEU A 139 -0.87 -7.11 5.02
CA LEU A 139 -0.64 -6.67 3.65
C LEU A 139 0.22 -7.67 2.87
N LEU A 140 1.29 -8.18 3.46
CA LEU A 140 2.19 -9.14 2.81
C LEU A 140 1.52 -10.49 2.54
N ALA A 141 0.50 -10.87 3.32
CA ALA A 141 -0.32 -12.05 3.07
C ALA A 141 -1.11 -11.96 1.75
N ARG A 142 -1.29 -10.76 1.18
CA ARG A 142 -1.94 -10.52 -0.13
C ARG A 142 -0.95 -10.43 -1.29
N LEU A 143 0.33 -10.61 -1.02
CA LEU A 143 1.40 -10.62 -2.02
C LEU A 143 2.00 -12.03 -2.12
N PRO A 144 2.53 -12.42 -3.29
CA PRO A 144 3.19 -13.71 -3.47
C PRO A 144 4.39 -13.88 -2.54
N ASP A 145 4.63 -15.14 -2.17
CA ASP A 145 5.83 -15.53 -1.46
C ASP A 145 6.94 -15.80 -2.47
N VAL A 146 7.88 -14.87 -2.57
CA VAL A 146 9.02 -14.97 -3.48
C VAL A 146 10.26 -15.09 -2.63
N ARG A 147 11.09 -16.10 -2.93
CA ARG A 147 12.37 -16.30 -2.25
C ARG A 147 13.29 -15.11 -2.51
N PRO A 148 14.17 -14.75 -1.56
CA PRO A 148 15.18 -13.72 -1.79
C PRO A 148 16.07 -14.09 -2.98
N ALA A 149 16.51 -13.09 -3.74
CA ALA A 149 17.49 -13.30 -4.80
C ALA A 149 18.84 -13.77 -4.22
N PRO A 150 19.66 -14.53 -4.96
CA PRO A 150 20.99 -14.90 -4.50
C PRO A 150 21.91 -13.67 -4.43
N GLY A 151 22.83 -13.66 -3.47
CA GLY A 151 23.89 -12.65 -3.36
C GLY A 151 23.94 -11.96 -2.00
N VAL A 152 24.65 -10.84 -1.95
CA VAL A 152 24.83 -10.00 -0.76
C VAL A 152 24.29 -8.60 -1.04
N SER A 153 24.07 -7.83 0.03
CA SER A 153 23.73 -6.41 -0.10
C SER A 153 24.86 -5.64 -0.79
N VAL A 154 24.48 -4.73 -1.69
CA VAL A 154 25.41 -3.84 -2.39
C VAL A 154 24.91 -2.41 -2.24
N ALA A 155 25.80 -1.52 -1.80
CA ALA A 155 25.60 -0.08 -1.82
C ALA A 155 26.13 0.49 -3.14
N LEU A 156 25.32 1.30 -3.80
CA LEU A 156 25.62 1.88 -5.11
C LEU A 156 25.47 3.40 -5.05
N PRO A 157 26.46 4.18 -5.48
CA PRO A 157 26.36 5.64 -5.46
C PRO A 157 25.13 6.12 -6.24
N ALA A 158 24.26 6.89 -5.59
CA ALA A 158 22.99 7.31 -6.17
C ALA A 158 23.18 8.21 -7.41
N ASP A 159 24.22 9.04 -7.42
CA ASP A 159 24.61 9.92 -8.53
C ASP A 159 25.09 9.15 -9.79
N ALA A 160 25.57 7.92 -9.60
CA ALA A 160 25.91 7.01 -10.69
C ALA A 160 24.68 6.31 -11.28
N LEU A 161 23.56 6.24 -10.53
CA LEU A 161 22.34 5.53 -10.91
C LEU A 161 21.25 6.44 -11.48
N PHE A 162 21.12 7.63 -10.91
CA PHE A 162 20.08 8.60 -11.23
C PHE A 162 20.62 9.79 -12.02
N GLY A 163 19.77 10.34 -12.88
CA GLY A 163 20.06 11.51 -13.69
C GLY A 163 19.27 11.48 -15.01
N PRO A 164 19.03 12.65 -15.62
CA PRO A 164 18.22 12.74 -16.83
C PRO A 164 18.90 12.01 -18.01
N GLY A 165 18.12 11.23 -18.75
CA GLY A 165 18.57 10.58 -19.99
C GLY A 165 19.62 9.47 -19.82
N LEU A 166 19.83 8.97 -18.58
CA LEU A 166 20.84 7.94 -18.32
C LEU A 166 20.47 6.61 -18.97
N THR A 167 21.29 6.18 -19.93
CA THR A 167 21.22 4.84 -20.51
C THR A 167 21.81 3.79 -19.56
N LEU A 168 21.49 2.51 -19.80
CA LEU A 168 22.06 1.39 -19.06
C LEU A 168 23.60 1.34 -19.17
N ASP A 169 24.14 1.66 -20.35
CA ASP A 169 25.59 1.75 -20.58
C ASP A 169 26.22 2.89 -19.78
N GLU A 170 25.54 4.05 -19.71
CA GLU A 170 26.04 5.18 -18.94
C GLU A 170 26.04 4.88 -17.43
N ARG A 171 24.98 4.24 -16.90
CA ARG A 171 24.98 3.76 -15.51
C ARG A 171 26.17 2.84 -15.24
N SER A 172 26.38 1.87 -16.13
CA SER A 172 27.48 0.91 -16.01
C SER A 172 28.85 1.60 -15.99
N ARG A 173 29.05 2.61 -16.85
CA ARG A 173 30.28 3.42 -16.86
C ARG A 173 30.47 4.22 -15.58
N ARG A 174 29.42 4.88 -15.08
CA ARG A 174 29.48 5.68 -13.84
C ARG A 174 29.77 4.82 -12.62
N LEU A 175 29.12 3.66 -12.50
CA LEU A 175 29.40 2.71 -11.42
C LEU A 175 30.87 2.25 -11.43
N ARG A 176 31.44 1.96 -12.62
CA ARG A 176 32.86 1.60 -12.74
C ARG A 176 33.78 2.75 -12.34
N ARG A 177 33.46 4.00 -12.71
CA ARG A 177 34.22 5.20 -12.29
C ARG A 177 34.13 5.44 -10.78
N ALA A 178 33.02 5.04 -10.17
CA ALA A 178 32.82 5.06 -8.72
C ALA A 178 33.38 3.81 -8.02
N TRP A 179 34.27 3.05 -8.68
CA TRP A 179 34.98 1.89 -8.12
C TRP A 179 34.09 0.73 -7.68
N VAL A 180 32.86 0.63 -8.21
CA VAL A 180 32.04 -0.57 -8.01
C VAL A 180 32.67 -1.75 -8.77
N PRO A 181 32.89 -2.91 -8.11
CA PRO A 181 33.52 -4.06 -8.73
C PRO A 181 32.83 -4.49 -10.04
N PRO A 182 33.59 -4.83 -11.12
CA PRO A 182 33.00 -5.15 -12.43
C PRO A 182 31.92 -6.23 -12.38
N HIS A 183 32.11 -7.28 -11.58
CA HIS A 183 31.13 -8.36 -11.43
C HIS A 183 29.80 -7.90 -10.81
N HIS A 184 29.81 -6.88 -9.94
CA HIS A 184 28.59 -6.26 -9.43
C HIS A 184 27.90 -5.43 -10.51
N VAL A 185 28.66 -4.65 -11.29
CA VAL A 185 28.13 -3.88 -12.41
C VAL A 185 27.46 -4.79 -13.44
N ASP A 186 28.09 -5.91 -13.79
CA ASP A 186 27.55 -6.85 -14.77
C ASP A 186 26.28 -7.55 -14.25
N ARG A 187 26.22 -7.89 -12.95
CA ARG A 187 25.01 -8.42 -12.30
C ARG A 187 23.87 -7.40 -12.31
N LEU A 188 24.15 -6.14 -11.99
CA LEU A 188 23.15 -5.07 -12.02
C LEU A 188 22.67 -4.77 -13.44
N ARG A 189 23.58 -4.82 -14.42
CA ARG A 189 23.23 -4.70 -15.83
C ARG A 189 22.28 -5.82 -16.26
N ALA A 190 22.54 -7.06 -15.86
CA ALA A 190 21.64 -8.18 -16.12
C ALA A 190 20.28 -8.02 -15.42
N LEU A 191 20.26 -7.48 -14.19
CA LEU A 191 19.05 -7.18 -13.44
C LEU A 191 18.20 -6.10 -14.16
N TRP A 192 18.82 -5.01 -14.61
CA TRP A 192 18.11 -3.90 -15.25
C TRP A 192 17.76 -4.13 -16.72
N ALA A 193 18.51 -5.00 -17.42
CA ALA A 193 18.20 -5.37 -18.80
C ALA A 193 16.90 -6.18 -18.92
N ARG A 194 16.39 -6.73 -17.80
CA ARG A 194 15.14 -7.46 -17.74
C ARG A 194 14.12 -6.63 -16.97
N THR A 195 12.92 -6.50 -17.50
CA THR A 195 11.80 -5.96 -16.71
C THR A 195 11.59 -6.89 -15.51
N PRO A 196 11.47 -6.36 -14.28
CA PRO A 196 11.09 -7.20 -13.15
C PRO A 196 9.70 -7.81 -13.41
N ASP A 197 9.47 -9.03 -12.93
CA ASP A 197 8.15 -9.67 -12.99
C ASP A 197 7.11 -8.81 -12.25
N ARG A 198 7.59 -8.06 -11.25
CA ARG A 198 6.79 -7.13 -10.46
C ARG A 198 7.67 -6.08 -9.79
N ALA A 199 7.25 -4.83 -9.85
CA ALA A 199 7.74 -3.77 -8.98
C ALA A 199 6.67 -3.43 -7.94
N MET A 200 7.08 -3.33 -6.67
CA MET A 200 6.20 -3.01 -5.55
C MET A 200 6.77 -1.82 -4.80
N THR A 201 5.99 -0.75 -4.71
CA THR A 201 6.37 0.43 -3.93
C THR A 201 5.50 0.49 -2.69
N PHE A 202 6.13 0.37 -1.53
CA PHE A 202 5.47 0.46 -0.23
C PHE A 202 5.64 1.85 0.35
N GLY A 203 4.62 2.36 1.02
CA GLY A 203 4.74 3.59 1.79
C GLY A 203 3.82 3.61 2.99
N VAL A 204 4.12 4.51 3.90
CA VAL A 204 3.43 4.64 5.19
C VAL A 204 2.82 6.02 5.32
N THR A 205 1.68 6.13 5.99
CA THR A 205 1.09 7.40 6.39
C THR A 205 0.64 7.27 7.84
N ALA A 206 0.84 8.31 8.63
CA ALA A 206 0.35 8.39 10.00
C ALA A 206 -0.29 9.76 10.23
N ARG A 207 -1.23 9.86 11.17
CA ARG A 207 -1.78 11.16 11.56
C ARG A 207 -0.95 11.79 12.67
N ASP A 208 -0.73 13.09 12.56
CA ASP A 208 -0.11 13.88 13.64
C ASP A 208 -1.12 14.19 14.76
N ALA A 209 -0.66 14.94 15.77
CA ALA A 209 -1.47 15.32 16.92
C ALA A 209 -2.70 16.17 16.56
N ASP A 210 -2.63 16.95 15.48
CA ASP A 210 -3.75 17.76 14.97
C ASP A 210 -4.71 16.93 14.11
N GLY A 211 -4.40 15.64 13.93
CA GLY A 211 -5.16 14.70 13.13
C GLY A 211 -4.96 14.86 11.63
N ALA A 212 -3.95 15.60 11.17
CA ALA A 212 -3.61 15.73 9.76
C ALA A 212 -2.78 14.52 9.27
N PRO A 213 -3.08 13.94 8.09
CA PRO A 213 -2.30 12.83 7.57
C PRO A 213 -0.92 13.32 7.10
N ARG A 214 0.13 12.63 7.54
CA ARG A 214 1.52 12.87 7.15
C ARG A 214 2.05 11.63 6.44
N ARG A 215 2.43 11.78 5.18
CA ARG A 215 3.09 10.72 4.41
C ARG A 215 4.52 10.53 4.93
N GLY A 216 4.96 9.28 5.03
CA GLY A 216 6.35 8.94 5.31
C GLY A 216 7.26 9.51 4.23
N PRO A 217 8.42 10.11 4.58
CA PRO A 217 9.32 10.70 3.61
C PRO A 217 10.04 9.65 2.74
N ARG A 218 9.98 8.38 3.14
CA ARG A 218 10.60 7.26 2.44
C ARG A 218 9.57 6.24 1.99
N THR A 219 9.81 5.70 0.81
CA THR A 219 9.15 4.51 0.30
C THR A 219 10.16 3.36 0.24
N LEU A 220 9.68 2.13 0.37
CA LEU A 220 10.48 0.93 0.13
C LEU A 220 10.07 0.36 -1.22
N THR A 221 11.02 0.26 -2.17
CA THR A 221 10.76 -0.42 -3.43
C THR A 221 11.29 -1.84 -3.35
N VAL A 222 10.48 -2.80 -3.77
CA VAL A 222 10.81 -4.22 -3.85
C VAL A 222 10.56 -4.70 -5.26
N LEU A 223 11.53 -5.40 -5.81
CA LEU A 223 11.48 -5.98 -7.14
C LEU A 223 11.43 -7.50 -7.00
N ASP A 224 10.38 -8.12 -7.54
CA ASP A 224 10.39 -9.56 -7.80
C ASP A 224 10.96 -9.77 -9.21
N THR A 225 11.98 -10.62 -9.29
CA THR A 225 12.66 -10.94 -10.55
C THR A 225 12.73 -12.45 -10.72
N ALA A 226 13.10 -12.90 -11.92
CA ALA A 226 13.34 -14.32 -12.19
C ALA A 226 14.39 -14.95 -11.25
N ALA A 227 15.30 -14.15 -10.67
CA ALA A 227 16.31 -14.62 -9.73
C ALA A 227 15.81 -14.64 -8.26
N GLY A 228 14.69 -14.00 -7.96
CA GLY A 228 14.15 -13.81 -6.63
C GLY A 228 13.90 -12.34 -6.29
N ARG A 229 13.54 -12.10 -5.02
CA ARG A 229 13.16 -10.79 -4.48
C ARG A 229 14.37 -9.97 -4.03
N VAL A 230 14.36 -8.69 -4.41
CA VAL A 230 15.38 -7.69 -4.06
C VAL A 230 14.69 -6.43 -3.55
N ALA A 231 15.12 -5.93 -2.39
CA ALA A 231 14.84 -4.56 -1.97
C ALA A 231 15.76 -3.59 -2.72
N TRP A 232 15.19 -2.47 -3.13
CA TRP A 232 15.86 -1.40 -3.86
C TRP A 232 15.43 -0.06 -3.28
N GLY A 233 16.37 0.75 -2.81
CA GLY A 233 16.00 2.06 -2.26
C GLY A 233 17.19 2.88 -1.84
N LEU A 234 16.97 4.19 -1.71
CA LEU A 234 17.96 5.08 -1.12
C LEU A 234 18.20 4.70 0.35
N ASP A 235 19.45 4.78 0.76
CA ASP A 235 19.87 4.64 2.13
C ASP A 235 19.38 5.83 2.99
N ALA A 236 19.71 5.81 4.28
CA ALA A 236 19.28 6.88 5.17
C ALA A 236 19.89 8.25 4.83
N THR A 237 21.05 8.28 4.18
CA THR A 237 21.73 9.51 3.78
C THR A 237 21.33 10.01 2.39
N ALA A 238 20.53 9.23 1.65
CA ALA A 238 20.20 9.44 0.24
C ALA A 238 21.43 9.55 -0.69
N ARG A 239 22.58 9.06 -0.24
CA ARG A 239 23.83 9.06 -1.03
C ARG A 239 24.00 7.77 -1.80
N ASP A 240 23.53 6.68 -1.23
CA ASP A 240 23.65 5.36 -1.83
C ASP A 240 22.27 4.76 -2.07
N VAL A 241 22.17 3.96 -3.12
CA VAL A 241 21.08 3.01 -3.31
C VAL A 241 21.54 1.67 -2.79
N LEU A 242 20.76 1.11 -1.87
CA LEU A 242 20.95 -0.24 -1.37
C LEU A 242 20.13 -1.19 -2.23
N ALA A 243 20.83 -2.17 -2.82
CA ALA A 243 20.24 -3.34 -3.45
C ALA A 243 20.51 -4.56 -2.58
N GLN A 244 19.48 -5.20 -2.05
CA GLN A 244 19.66 -6.31 -1.12
C GLN A 244 18.64 -7.44 -1.34
N PRO A 245 19.06 -8.71 -1.30
CA PRO A 245 18.14 -9.82 -1.16
C PRO A 245 17.20 -9.62 0.01
N LEU A 246 15.91 -9.87 -0.20
CA LEU A 246 14.89 -9.63 0.81
C LEU A 246 13.90 -10.78 0.87
N ASP A 247 13.88 -11.49 1.99
CA ASP A 247 12.85 -12.47 2.30
C ASP A 247 11.62 -11.80 2.93
N ARG A 248 10.53 -12.57 3.06
CA ARG A 248 9.29 -12.04 3.64
C ARG A 248 9.41 -11.65 5.12
N PRO A 249 10.04 -12.43 6.01
CA PRO A 249 10.23 -12.02 7.41
C PRO A 249 10.96 -10.70 7.55
N ARG A 250 12.04 -10.49 6.79
CA ARG A 250 12.80 -9.24 6.80
C ARG A 250 12.01 -8.09 6.20
N LEU A 251 11.29 -8.30 5.09
CA LEU A 251 10.39 -7.29 4.53
C LEU A 251 9.33 -6.86 5.56
N ARG A 252 8.73 -7.82 6.28
CA ARG A 252 7.76 -7.50 7.34
C ARG A 252 8.39 -6.64 8.44
N ALA A 253 9.59 -6.99 8.89
CA ALA A 253 10.32 -6.24 9.91
C ALA A 253 10.65 -4.81 9.43
N GLU A 254 11.15 -4.66 8.19
CA GLU A 254 11.47 -3.34 7.60
C GLU A 254 10.23 -2.46 7.46
N LEU A 255 9.09 -3.01 7.01
CA LEU A 255 7.83 -2.26 6.90
C LEU A 255 7.25 -1.88 8.25
N THR A 256 7.37 -2.76 9.25
CA THR A 256 6.92 -2.48 10.62
C THR A 256 7.75 -1.35 11.23
N ALA A 257 9.08 -1.43 11.12
CA ALA A 257 9.97 -0.38 11.60
C ALA A 257 9.74 0.97 10.88
N LEU A 258 9.50 0.95 9.57
CA LEU A 258 9.17 2.14 8.79
C LEU A 258 7.87 2.80 9.29
N LEU A 259 6.83 2.00 9.55
CA LEU A 259 5.54 2.50 10.02
C LEU A 259 5.64 3.05 11.45
N ASP A 260 6.22 2.28 12.37
CA ASP A 260 6.31 2.65 13.78
C ASP A 260 7.23 3.86 13.99
N GLY A 261 8.35 3.92 13.27
CA GLY A 261 9.24 5.08 13.27
C GLY A 261 8.52 6.34 12.79
N HIS A 262 7.77 6.24 11.70
CA HIS A 262 7.01 7.38 11.17
C HIS A 262 5.88 7.82 12.13
N VAL A 263 5.18 6.88 12.76
CA VAL A 263 4.17 7.18 13.80
C VAL A 263 4.80 7.95 14.96
N HIS A 264 5.99 7.54 15.42
CA HIS A 264 6.72 8.23 16.48
C HIS A 264 7.13 9.64 16.06
N ASP A 265 7.68 9.78 14.84
CA ASP A 265 8.14 11.06 14.31
C ASP A 265 7.02 12.09 14.18
N VAL A 266 5.83 11.69 13.74
CA VAL A 266 4.69 12.61 13.58
C VAL A 266 4.04 12.98 14.91
N ALA A 267 4.08 12.08 15.90
CA ALA A 267 3.59 12.37 17.26
C ALA A 267 4.48 13.36 18.00
N GLY A 268 5.80 13.34 17.75
CA GLY A 268 6.77 14.25 18.34
C GLY A 268 6.77 15.67 17.75
N ARG A 269 6.23 15.86 16.54
CA ARG A 269 6.12 17.18 15.89
C ARG A 269 4.92 17.96 16.45
N ARG A 270 5.08 18.58 17.63
CA ARG A 270 4.21 19.70 18.02
C ARG A 270 4.62 20.93 17.19
N GLY A 271 3.67 21.54 16.50
CA GLY A 271 3.90 22.81 15.80
C GLY A 271 4.39 23.90 16.76
N PRO A 272 5.11 24.93 16.29
CA PRO A 272 5.42 26.08 17.12
C PRO A 272 4.10 26.71 17.59
N ALA A 273 3.98 26.89 18.90
CA ALA A 273 2.88 27.60 19.55
C ALA A 273 2.85 29.08 19.14
#